data_AF-A0A537UGN1-F1
#
_entry.id   AF-A0A537UGN1-F1
#
_cell.length_a   1.000
_cell.length_b   1.000
_cell.length_c   1.000
_cell.angle_alpha   90.00
_cell.angle_beta   90.00
_cell.angle_gamma   90.00
#
_symmetry.space_group_name_H-M   'P 1'
#
loop_
_entity.id
_entity.type
_entity.pdbx_description
1 polymer ?
#
loop_
_entity_poly.entity_id
_entity_poly.type
_entity_poly.pdbx_seq_one_letter_code
_entity_poly.pdbx_strand_id
1 'polypeptide(L)' 'LYVNKGFTRYINGLPRDESDGMLRYLYEHMANPLFQCRFRWQENSIAFWDNRCVQHHAMWDYWPHTRSGNRVTVKGTRPV' A
#
# COMPACT_ATOMS: atom_id res chain seq x y z
N LEU A 1 -0.03 7.34 8.79
CA LEU A 1 0.05 5.95 9.31
C LEU A 1 1.09 5.19 8.50
N TYR A 2 2.14 4.65 9.15
CA TYR A 2 3.28 4.01 8.47
C TYR A 2 3.35 2.51 8.83
N VAL A 3 2.40 1.74 8.30
CA VAL A 3 2.26 0.30 8.57
C VAL A 3 1.74 -0.39 7.32
N ASN A 4 2.19 -1.60 7.00
CA ASN A 4 1.75 -2.30 5.79
C ASN A 4 1.60 -3.80 6.05
N LYS A 5 0.50 -4.39 5.57
CA LYS A 5 0.16 -5.81 5.80
C LYS A 5 1.18 -6.79 5.21
N GLY A 6 1.87 -6.43 4.14
CA GLY A 6 2.88 -7.27 3.50
C GLY A 6 4.24 -7.28 4.20
N PHE A 7 4.58 -6.22 4.95
CA PHE A 7 5.92 -6.04 5.53
C PHE A 7 5.96 -5.96 7.05
N THR A 8 4.94 -5.37 7.68
CA THR A 8 4.89 -5.24 9.14
C THR A 8 4.57 -6.59 9.78
N ARG A 9 5.36 -6.97 10.80
CA ARG A 9 5.21 -8.27 11.47
C ARG A 9 4.54 -8.20 12.83
N TYR A 10 4.87 -7.19 13.64
CA TYR A 10 4.31 -6.95 14.98
C TYR A 10 4.66 -5.53 15.44
N ILE A 11 4.06 -5.11 16.54
CA ILE A 11 4.32 -3.86 17.25
C ILE A 11 5.28 -4.16 18.40
N ASN A 12 6.40 -3.44 18.46
CA ASN A 12 7.37 -3.59 19.55
C ASN A 12 6.76 -3.21 20.89
N GLY A 13 7.06 -4.00 21.92
CA GLY A 13 6.58 -3.74 23.29
C GLY A 13 5.17 -4.24 23.58
N LEU A 14 4.50 -4.89 22.62
CA LEU A 14 3.21 -5.54 22.84
C LEU A 14 3.32 -7.07 22.77
N PRO A 15 2.54 -7.80 23.58
CA PRO A 15 2.24 -9.21 23.35
C PRO A 15 1.74 -9.46 21.92
N ARG A 16 1.96 -10.69 21.43
CA ARG A 16 1.72 -11.03 20.02
C ARG A 16 0.25 -10.89 19.62
N ASP A 17 -0.63 -11.38 20.46
CA ASP A 17 -2.08 -11.32 20.31
C ASP A 17 -2.62 -9.88 20.30
N GLU A 18 -2.15 -9.04 21.22
CA GLU A 18 -2.49 -7.61 21.24
C GLU A 18 -1.99 -6.89 19.98
N SER A 19 -0.74 -7.14 19.59
CA SER A 19 -0.15 -6.60 18.38
C SER A 19 -0.95 -7.00 17.14
N ASP A 20 -1.32 -8.27 17.01
CA ASP A 20 -2.08 -8.77 15.86
C ASP A 20 -3.48 -8.15 15.81
N GLY A 21 -4.14 -7.97 16.97
CA GLY A 21 -5.41 -7.27 17.09
C GLY A 21 -5.34 -5.81 16.63
N MET A 22 -4.33 -5.07 17.10
CA MET A 22 -4.11 -3.67 16.72
C MET A 22 -3.74 -3.52 15.24
N LEU A 23 -2.84 -4.37 14.73
CA LEU A 23 -2.46 -4.33 13.31
C LEU A 23 -3.66 -4.62 12.40
N ARG A 24 -4.51 -5.59 12.77
CA ARG A 24 -5.75 -5.87 12.04
C ARG A 24 -6.63 -4.63 11.94
N TYR A 25 -6.89 -3.96 13.07
CA TYR A 25 -7.67 -2.72 13.08
C TYR A 25 -7.07 -1.65 12.17
N LEU A 26 -5.74 -1.42 12.24
CA LEU A 26 -5.07 -0.44 11.39
C LEU A 26 -5.17 -0.78 9.90
N TYR A 27 -5.05 -2.06 9.54
CA TYR A 27 -5.22 -2.50 8.15
C TYR A 27 -6.64 -2.29 7.65
N GLU A 28 -7.65 -2.65 8.44
CA GLU A 28 -9.06 -2.46 8.10
C GLU A 28 -9.42 -0.98 7.96
N HIS A 29 -8.92 -0.14 8.88
CA HIS A 29 -9.12 1.31 8.83
C HIS A 29 -8.56 1.92 7.54
N MET A 30 -7.32 1.60 7.17
CA MET A 30 -6.71 2.11 5.93
C MET A 30 -7.35 1.54 4.66
N ALA A 31 -7.91 0.33 4.74
CA ALA A 31 -8.60 -0.31 3.63
C ALA A 31 -10.03 0.23 3.40
N ASN A 32 -10.48 1.21 4.18
CA ASN A 32 -11.77 1.85 3.96
C ASN A 32 -11.84 2.51 2.57
N PRO A 33 -12.85 2.21 1.73
CA PRO A 33 -13.02 2.80 0.41
C PRO A 33 -13.09 4.34 0.39
N LEU A 34 -13.49 4.97 1.50
CA LEU A 34 -13.53 6.44 1.62
C LEU A 34 -12.15 7.09 1.56
N PHE A 35 -11.07 6.34 1.80
CA PHE A 35 -9.69 6.84 1.74
C PHE A 35 -8.97 6.47 0.44
N GLN A 36 -9.70 5.93 -0.54
CA GLN A 36 -9.11 5.38 -1.76
C GLN A 36 -9.48 6.21 -2.98
N CYS A 37 -8.53 6.29 -3.92
CA CYS A 37 -8.80 6.67 -5.29
C CYS A 37 -8.43 5.51 -6.22
N ARG A 38 -9.19 5.32 -7.31
CA ARG A 38 -8.91 4.29 -8.31
C ARG A 38 -8.43 4.94 -9.60
N PHE A 39 -7.14 4.84 -9.87
CA PHE A 39 -6.55 5.31 -11.12
C PHE A 39 -6.78 4.28 -12.23
N ARG A 40 -7.37 4.73 -13.36
CA ARG A 40 -7.56 3.91 -14.56
C ARG A 40 -6.46 4.23 -15.57
N TRP A 41 -5.65 3.24 -15.90
CA TRP A 41 -4.55 3.40 -16.85
C TRP A 41 -5.07 3.55 -18.28
N GLN A 42 -4.46 4.45 -19.03
CA GLN A 42 -4.57 4.57 -20.48
C GLN A 42 -3.17 4.57 -21.10
N GLU A 43 -3.08 4.45 -22.42
CA GLU A 43 -1.82 4.59 -23.12
C GLU A 43 -1.14 5.92 -22.77
N ASN A 44 0.18 5.89 -22.55
CA ASN A 44 0.99 7.04 -22.15
C ASN A 44 0.62 7.69 -20.80
N SER A 45 -0.23 7.05 -19.98
CA SER A 45 -0.50 7.52 -18.62
C SER A 45 0.75 7.47 -17.74
N ILE A 46 0.97 8.52 -16.96
CA ILE A 46 2.03 8.58 -15.95
C ILE A 46 1.38 8.84 -14.60
N ALA A 47 1.71 8.01 -13.60
CA ALA A 47 1.26 8.19 -12.23
C ALA A 47 2.45 8.44 -11.31
N PHE A 48 2.30 9.43 -10.44
CA PHE A 48 3.22 9.70 -9.34
C PHE A 48 2.48 9.50 -8.03
N TRP A 49 3.14 8.87 -7.06
CA TRP A 49 2.63 8.73 -5.72
C TRP A 49 3.74 8.87 -4.69
N ASP A 50 3.43 9.44 -3.54
CA ASP A 50 4.38 9.59 -2.45
C ASP A 50 4.39 8.33 -1.57
N ASN A 51 5.46 7.54 -1.71
CA ASN A 51 5.63 6.27 -1.02
C ASN A 51 5.81 6.40 0.52
N ARG A 52 5.80 7.62 1.06
CA ARG A 52 5.85 7.88 2.51
C ARG A 52 4.48 7.92 3.15
N CYS A 53 3.45 8.32 2.41
CA CYS A 53 2.11 8.58 2.95
C CYS A 53 0.97 7.83 2.26
N VAL A 54 1.23 7.12 1.16
CA VAL A 54 0.22 6.32 0.45
C VAL A 54 0.55 4.84 0.42
N GLN A 55 -0.50 4.02 0.27
CA GLN A 55 -0.38 2.61 -0.12
C GLN A 55 -1.02 2.41 -1.48
N HIS A 56 -0.55 1.42 -2.24
CA HIS A 56 -1.09 1.06 -3.53
C HIS A 56 -1.31 -0.45 -3.61
N HIS A 57 -2.34 -0.84 -4.36
CA HIS A 57 -2.71 -2.23 -4.59
C HIS A 57 -2.85 -2.47 -6.08
N ALA A 58 -2.19 -3.52 -6.59
CA ALA A 58 -2.34 -3.95 -7.97
C ALA A 58 -3.57 -4.85 -8.10
N MET A 59 -4.51 -4.47 -8.96
CA MET A 59 -5.65 -5.31 -9.31
C MET A 59 -5.25 -6.26 -10.44
N TRP A 60 -5.59 -7.53 -10.30
CA TRP A 60 -5.36 -8.55 -11.31
C TRP A 60 -6.66 -8.90 -12.06
N ASP A 61 -7.32 -7.87 -12.59
CA ASP A 61 -8.65 -7.94 -13.24
C ASP A 61 -8.58 -7.88 -14.78
N TYR A 62 -7.44 -8.26 -15.37
CA TYR A 62 -7.15 -8.07 -16.79
C TYR A 62 -6.83 -9.36 -17.56
N TRP A 63 -7.02 -10.54 -16.97
CA TRP A 63 -6.86 -11.81 -17.70
C TRP A 63 -7.86 -11.88 -18.89
N PRO A 64 -7.46 -12.34 -20.10
CA PRO A 64 -6.18 -12.93 -20.51
C PRO A 64 -5.15 -11.95 -21.07
N HIS A 65 -5.38 -10.64 -20.95
CA HIS A 65 -4.51 -9.63 -21.51
C HIS A 65 -3.21 -9.48 -20.70
N THR A 66 -2.17 -8.99 -21.38
CA THR A 66 -0.90 -8.62 -20.74
C THR A 66 -0.93 -7.15 -20.33
N ARG A 67 -0.47 -6.86 -19.12
CA ARG A 67 -0.27 -5.50 -18.62
C ARG A 67 1.16 -5.31 -18.16
N SER A 68 1.88 -4.36 -18.75
CA SER A 68 3.28 -4.02 -18.43
C SER A 68 3.47 -2.51 -18.32
N GLY A 69 4.59 -2.10 -17.71
CA GLY A 69 4.94 -0.69 -17.54
C GLY A 69 6.28 -0.52 -16.86
N ASN A 70 6.86 0.67 -16.97
CA ASN A 70 8.14 1.01 -16.35
C ASN A 70 7.91 1.77 -15.03
N ARG A 71 8.75 1.50 -14.03
CA ARG A 71 8.74 2.20 -12.75
C ARG A 71 10.13 2.72 -12.43
N VAL A 72 10.20 4.00 -12.08
CA VAL A 72 11.39 4.63 -11.49
C VAL A 72 11.08 4.93 -10.03
N THR A 73 12.05 4.71 -9.15
CA THR A 73 11.91 4.98 -7.71
C THR A 73 12.94 6.00 -7.26
N VAL A 74 12.49 7.06 -6.58
CA VAL A 74 13.37 8.06 -5.98
C VAL A 74 13.81 7.56 -4.61
N LYS A 75 15.12 7.65 -4.32
CA LYS A 75 15.68 7.25 -3.02
C LYS A 75 15.15 8.17 -1.90
N GLY A 76 14.57 7.57 -0.86
CA GLY A 76 14.12 8.28 0.33
C GLY A 76 15.13 8.29 1.47
N THR A 77 14.75 8.95 2.57
CA THR A 77 15.46 8.96 3.85
C THR A 77 14.76 8.07 4.87
N ARG A 78 15.39 7.86 6.04
CA ARG A 78 14.78 7.13 7.15
C ARG A 78 13.54 7.88 7.66
N PRO A 79 12.38 7.20 7.85
CA PRO A 79 11.21 7.79 8.50
C PRO A 79 11.52 8.21 9.95
N VAL A 80 10.92 9.34 10.37
CA VAL A 80 10.99 9.87 11.75
C VAL A 80 9.67 9.68 12.48
#